data_AF-A0A7S1B5X4-F1
#
_entry.id   AF-A0A7S1B5X4-F1
#
_cell.length_a   1.000
_cell.length_b   1.000
_cell.length_c   1.000
_cell.angle_alpha   90.00
_cell.angle_beta   90.00
_cell.angle_gamma   90.00
#
_symmetry.space_group_name_H-M   'P 1'
#
loop_
_entity.id
_entity.type
_entity.pdbx_description
1 polymer ?
#
loop_
_entity_poly.entity_id
_entity_poly.type
_entity_poly.pdbx_seq_one_letter_code
_entity_poly.pdbx_strand_id
1 'polypeptide(L)'
;MKISCLVALMAGSAAAFAPTPVTQRQTVSMGVDRRAAFGQIAGAAAVVAGVPSVAFADGAVSTATIQRSRGIYGSRIAALDAAAKSGDFAAVAAEKNAFILFNSGAYPKDAARKSAAIEGTNAIFAAIRGKDKAALASAYKSYTDNCGINTLPTIDERGGNGQGYSNDYDYKARTSAGAIYVR
;
A
#
# COMPACT_ATOMS: atom_id res chain seq x y z
N MET A 1 55.19 49.72 2.28
CA MET A 1 54.23 49.63 3.39
C MET A 1 53.71 48.20 3.46
N LYS A 2 54.20 47.39 4.43
CA LYS A 2 53.45 46.84 5.59
C LYS A 2 52.26 45.95 5.17
N ILE A 3 52.48 44.63 4.99
CA ILE A 3 52.32 43.49 5.93
C ILE A 3 50.85 43.05 6.15
N SER A 4 50.53 41.81 5.75
CA SER A 4 49.86 40.74 6.54
C SER A 4 49.55 39.54 5.61
N CYS A 5 50.22 38.38 5.74
CA CYS A 5 49.90 37.24 6.62
C CYS A 5 48.53 36.59 6.26
N LEU A 6 48.37 35.27 6.04
CA LEU A 6 48.99 34.12 6.70
C LEU A 6 48.61 32.81 5.94
N VAL A 7 49.60 31.92 5.72
CA VAL A 7 49.59 30.43 5.90
C VAL A 7 48.64 29.57 5.03
N ALA A 8 49.10 28.76 4.05
CA ALA A 8 49.91 27.51 4.13
C ALA A 8 49.15 26.33 4.79
N LEU A 9 49.26 25.06 4.42
CA LEU A 9 49.83 24.29 3.31
C LEU A 9 49.35 22.84 3.56
N MET A 10 49.14 22.08 2.50
CA MET A 10 48.79 20.65 2.47
C MET A 10 49.70 19.74 3.32
N ALA A 11 49.11 18.77 4.05
CA ALA A 11 49.68 17.45 4.39
C ALA A 11 48.61 16.65 5.18
N GLY A 12 48.34 15.36 4.96
CA GLY A 12 48.96 14.37 4.11
C GLY A 12 48.05 13.13 3.97
N SER A 13 48.41 12.28 3.02
CA SER A 13 47.81 10.98 2.75
C SER A 13 48.30 9.90 3.73
N ALA A 14 47.49 8.84 3.86
CA ALA A 14 47.82 7.45 4.28
C ALA A 14 47.57 7.02 5.74
N ALA A 15 46.50 6.22 5.93
CA ALA A 15 46.40 4.98 6.74
C ALA A 15 44.95 4.45 6.57
N ALA A 16 44.63 3.52 5.67
CA ALA A 16 44.84 2.07 5.77
C ALA A 16 44.21 1.44 7.03
N PHE A 17 43.10 0.72 6.83
CA PHE A 17 42.51 -0.34 7.68
C PHE A 17 42.52 -0.14 9.21
N ALA A 18 41.36 0.19 9.78
CA ALA A 18 41.06 -0.02 11.20
C ALA A 18 39.63 -0.55 11.39
N PRO A 19 39.39 -1.44 12.37
CA PRO A 19 38.25 -2.37 12.42
C PRO A 19 36.92 -1.68 12.74
N THR A 20 35.84 -2.22 12.17
CA THR A 20 34.45 -1.86 12.48
C THR A 20 34.14 -2.06 13.97
N PRO A 21 33.75 -1.02 14.74
CA PRO A 21 33.16 -1.23 16.05
C PRO A 21 31.71 -1.71 15.90
N VAL A 22 31.46 -2.96 16.32
CA VAL A 22 30.13 -3.50 16.59
C VAL A 22 29.69 -3.04 17.97
N THR A 23 28.86 -2.00 18.03
CA THR A 23 28.10 -1.55 19.21
C THR A 23 26.96 -0.70 18.67
N GLN A 24 25.68 -0.78 19.03
CA GLN A 24 24.96 -1.37 20.14
C GLN A 24 23.50 -1.50 19.66
N ARG A 25 22.84 -2.64 19.87
CA ARG A 25 21.39 -2.75 19.65
C ARG A 25 20.71 -1.85 20.69
N GLN A 26 20.27 -0.66 20.30
CA GLN A 26 19.41 0.17 21.14
C GLN A 26 18.04 -0.52 21.23
N THR A 27 17.83 -1.24 22.32
CA THR A 27 16.50 -1.55 22.81
C THR A 27 15.80 -0.23 23.11
N VAL A 28 14.91 0.20 22.22
CA VAL A 28 14.00 1.30 22.52
C VAL A 28 13.02 0.76 23.56
N SER A 29 13.25 1.06 24.83
CA SER A 29 12.20 0.96 25.84
C SER A 29 11.18 2.05 25.54
N MET A 30 10.09 1.69 24.86
CA MET A 30 8.95 2.61 24.66
C MET A 30 8.13 2.72 25.94
N GLY A 31 8.72 3.34 26.97
CA GLY A 31 7.99 3.97 28.06
C GLY A 31 7.59 5.39 27.65
N VAL A 32 6.83 5.54 26.58
CA VAL A 32 6.36 6.86 26.14
C VAL A 32 4.94 7.07 26.67
N ASP A 33 4.83 7.94 27.67
CA ASP A 33 3.57 8.51 28.11
C ASP A 33 2.92 9.25 26.94
N ARG A 34 1.77 8.76 26.47
CA ARG A 34 1.06 9.28 25.29
C ARG A 34 0.69 10.76 25.42
N ARG A 35 0.67 11.31 26.64
CA ARG A 35 0.47 12.75 26.91
C ARG A 35 1.69 13.61 26.58
N ALA A 36 2.91 13.10 26.75
CA ALA A 36 4.13 13.83 26.39
C ALA A 36 4.32 13.91 24.87
N ALA A 37 3.93 12.86 24.14
CA ALA A 37 3.99 12.82 22.68
C ALA A 37 3.03 13.85 22.02
N PHE A 38 1.89 14.15 22.65
CA PHE A 38 0.98 15.19 22.15
C PHE A 38 1.46 16.61 22.47
N GLY A 39 2.22 16.81 23.54
CA GLY A 39 2.79 18.12 23.90
C GLY A 39 3.92 18.57 22.96
N GLN A 40 4.67 17.63 22.36
CA GLN A 40 5.78 17.95 21.45
C GLN A 40 5.34 18.33 20.03
N ILE A 41 4.08 18.06 19.65
CA ILE A 41 3.54 18.46 18.33
C ILE A 41 3.30 19.97 18.27
N ALA A 42 3.15 20.66 19.41
CA ALA A 42 2.94 22.11 19.45
C ALA A 42 4.21 22.95 19.24
N GLY A 43 5.41 22.36 19.35
CA GLY A 43 6.69 23.09 19.30
C GLY A 43 7.46 23.01 17.97
N ALA A 44 7.03 22.17 17.03
CA ALA A 44 7.78 21.88 15.80
C ALA A 44 7.37 22.74 14.59
N ALA A 45 6.72 23.88 14.80
CA ALA A 45 6.26 24.77 13.72
C ALA A 45 7.35 25.73 13.19
N ALA A 46 8.60 25.63 13.64
CA ALA A 46 9.59 26.69 13.42
C ALA A 46 10.95 26.23 12.84
N VAL A 47 11.07 25.11 12.14
CA VAL A 47 12.27 24.82 11.32
C VAL A 47 11.94 23.92 10.11
N VAL A 48 11.33 24.48 9.06
CA VAL A 48 11.46 23.92 7.70
C VAL A 48 11.68 25.07 6.71
N ALA A 49 12.76 25.83 6.95
CA ALA A 49 13.36 26.67 5.93
C ALA A 49 14.38 25.80 5.17
N GLY A 50 13.93 25.15 4.08
CA GLY A 50 14.81 24.51 3.10
C GLY A 50 14.68 23.00 2.97
N VAL A 51 13.70 22.52 2.20
CA VAL A 51 13.70 21.18 1.58
C VAL A 51 13.01 21.32 0.19
N PRO A 52 13.54 20.69 -0.87
CA PRO A 52 13.47 21.18 -2.23
C PRO A 52 12.19 20.76 -2.95
N SER A 53 11.85 21.54 -3.99
CA SER A 53 10.93 21.21 -5.09
C SER A 53 9.59 20.62 -4.67
N VAL A 54 8.52 21.36 -4.96
CA VAL A 54 7.16 20.85 -5.06
C VAL A 54 7.15 19.72 -6.11
N ALA A 55 7.44 18.50 -5.68
CA ALA A 55 7.25 17.31 -6.48
C ALA A 55 5.76 17.20 -6.72
N PHE A 56 5.35 17.12 -7.98
CA PHE A 56 3.97 16.99 -8.41
C PHE A 56 3.24 15.88 -7.62
N ALA A 57 2.50 16.27 -6.58
CA ALA A 57 1.78 15.35 -5.70
C ALA A 57 0.62 14.63 -6.42
N ASP A 58 0.31 14.98 -7.67
CA ASP A 58 -0.69 14.29 -8.49
C ASP A 58 -0.19 12.95 -9.06
N GLY A 59 1.09 12.61 -8.90
CA GLY A 59 1.61 11.28 -9.26
C GLY A 59 1.19 10.15 -8.30
N ALA A 60 0.83 10.47 -7.04
CA ALA A 60 0.47 9.48 -6.03
C ALA A 60 -0.92 8.85 -6.29
N VAL A 61 -1.84 9.63 -6.85
CA VAL A 61 -3.20 9.19 -7.18
C VAL A 61 -3.46 9.40 -8.67
N SER A 62 -3.31 8.33 -9.44
CA SER A 62 -3.57 8.30 -10.87
C SER A 62 -4.56 7.19 -11.20
N THR A 63 -5.10 7.22 -12.42
CA THR A 63 -5.93 6.11 -12.93
C THR A 63 -5.19 4.78 -12.87
N ALA A 64 -3.87 4.77 -13.11
CA ALA A 64 -3.03 3.58 -13.01
C ALA A 64 -2.93 3.03 -11.58
N THR A 65 -2.77 3.89 -10.56
CA THR A 65 -2.70 3.42 -9.15
C THR A 65 -4.06 2.92 -8.65
N ILE A 66 -5.16 3.53 -9.12
CA ILE A 66 -6.52 3.04 -8.89
C ILE A 66 -6.72 1.67 -9.52
N GLN A 67 -6.39 1.51 -10.81
CA GLN A 67 -6.56 0.23 -11.51
C GLN A 67 -5.68 -0.88 -10.93
N ARG A 68 -4.45 -0.56 -10.53
CA ARG A 68 -3.58 -1.51 -9.81
C ARG A 68 -4.20 -1.96 -8.50
N SER A 69 -4.77 -1.04 -7.72
CA SER A 69 -5.43 -1.37 -6.45
C SER A 69 -6.68 -2.23 -6.66
N ARG A 70 -7.50 -1.88 -7.66
CA ARG A 70 -8.68 -2.66 -8.04
C ARG A 70 -8.31 -4.05 -8.57
N GLY A 71 -7.23 -4.15 -9.34
CA GLY A 71 -6.75 -5.42 -9.88
C GLY A 71 -6.17 -6.34 -8.81
N ILE A 72 -5.21 -5.87 -8.01
CA ILE A 72 -4.52 -6.69 -7.00
C ILE A 72 -5.44 -7.04 -5.84
N TYR A 73 -6.08 -6.04 -5.23
CA TYR A 73 -6.90 -6.30 -4.04
C TYR A 73 -8.30 -6.77 -4.40
N GLY A 74 -8.85 -6.33 -5.53
CA GLY A 74 -10.12 -6.85 -6.02
C GLY A 74 -10.03 -8.32 -6.42
N SER A 75 -8.94 -8.78 -7.04
CA SER A 75 -8.79 -10.21 -7.36
C SER A 75 -8.68 -11.07 -6.09
N ARG A 76 -7.94 -10.62 -5.08
CA ARG A 76 -7.85 -11.28 -3.77
C ARG A 76 -9.20 -11.35 -3.08
N ILE A 77 -9.97 -10.25 -3.11
CA ILE A 77 -11.32 -10.24 -2.56
C ILE A 77 -12.18 -11.23 -3.35
N ALA A 78 -12.22 -11.17 -4.68
CA ALA A 78 -13.04 -12.05 -5.52
C ALA A 78 -12.76 -13.55 -5.30
N ALA A 79 -11.51 -13.92 -5.03
CA ALA A 79 -11.13 -15.30 -4.73
C ALA A 79 -11.76 -15.85 -3.43
N LEU A 80 -12.27 -14.98 -2.55
CA LEU A 80 -12.93 -15.37 -1.29
C LEU A 80 -14.41 -15.73 -1.45
N ASP A 81 -15.00 -15.64 -2.65
CA ASP A 81 -16.43 -15.91 -2.86
C ASP A 81 -16.84 -17.31 -2.37
N ALA A 82 -16.02 -18.33 -2.68
CA ALA A 82 -16.24 -19.68 -2.18
C ALA A 82 -16.15 -19.78 -0.64
N ALA A 83 -15.21 -19.06 -0.02
CA ALA A 83 -15.03 -19.02 1.43
C ALA A 83 -16.21 -18.31 2.13
N ALA A 84 -16.69 -17.20 1.56
CA ALA A 84 -17.87 -16.47 2.06
C ALA A 84 -19.14 -17.34 1.98
N LYS A 85 -19.30 -18.08 0.87
CA LYS A 85 -20.42 -19.02 0.67
C LYS A 85 -20.33 -20.28 1.52
N SER A 86 -19.14 -20.77 1.84
CA SER A 86 -18.96 -21.95 2.68
C SER A 86 -19.08 -21.62 4.17
N GLY A 87 -18.86 -20.36 4.57
CA GLY A 87 -18.83 -19.92 5.97
C GLY A 87 -17.43 -20.02 6.59
N ASP A 88 -16.38 -20.02 5.77
CA ASP A 88 -15.00 -19.97 6.25
C ASP A 88 -14.65 -18.53 6.69
N PHE A 89 -15.07 -18.22 7.92
CA PHE A 89 -14.84 -16.93 8.55
C PHE A 89 -13.34 -16.61 8.71
N ALA A 90 -12.50 -17.62 8.88
CA ALA A 90 -11.07 -17.44 9.12
C ALA A 90 -10.37 -16.99 7.82
N ALA A 91 -10.70 -17.61 6.68
CA ALA A 91 -10.17 -17.21 5.39
C ALA A 91 -10.54 -15.76 5.04
N VAL A 92 -11.81 -15.38 5.23
CA VAL A 92 -12.24 -13.99 4.97
C VAL A 92 -11.59 -13.01 5.95
N ALA A 93 -11.42 -13.39 7.22
CA ALA A 93 -10.78 -12.54 8.21
C ALA A 93 -9.27 -12.36 7.99
N ALA A 94 -8.58 -13.39 7.49
CA ALA A 94 -7.16 -13.31 7.14
C ALA A 94 -6.89 -12.26 6.06
N GLU A 95 -7.84 -12.05 5.16
CA GLU A 95 -7.78 -11.08 4.07
C GLU A 95 -8.29 -9.68 4.44
N LYS A 96 -8.41 -9.34 5.73
CA LYS A 96 -8.83 -8.00 6.20
C LYS A 96 -8.09 -6.85 5.50
N ASN A 97 -6.79 -7.02 5.29
CA ASN A 97 -5.97 -5.99 4.66
C ASN A 97 -6.32 -5.77 3.18
N ALA A 98 -6.82 -6.78 2.47
CA ALA A 98 -7.26 -6.61 1.09
C ALA A 98 -8.47 -5.67 1.01
N PHE A 99 -9.45 -5.80 1.90
CA PHE A 99 -10.59 -4.88 1.97
C PHE A 99 -10.16 -3.44 2.28
N ILE A 100 -9.26 -3.26 3.26
CA ILE A 100 -8.76 -1.92 3.65
C ILE A 100 -8.04 -1.25 2.48
N LEU A 101 -7.13 -1.98 1.82
CA LEU A 101 -6.32 -1.45 0.73
C LEU A 101 -7.13 -1.27 -0.56
N PHE A 102 -8.14 -2.10 -0.81
CA PHE A 102 -9.10 -1.87 -1.88
C PHE A 102 -9.90 -0.59 -1.63
N ASN A 103 -10.48 -0.41 -0.45
CA ASN A 103 -11.32 0.76 -0.15
C ASN A 103 -10.53 2.08 -0.27
N SER A 104 -9.26 2.09 0.16
CA SER A 104 -8.40 3.27 0.06
C SER A 104 -7.87 3.49 -1.36
N GLY A 105 -7.45 2.43 -2.06
CA GLY A 105 -6.83 2.52 -3.37
C GLY A 105 -7.81 2.63 -4.53
N ALA A 106 -9.01 2.06 -4.43
CA ALA A 106 -10.05 2.15 -5.47
C ALA A 106 -10.80 3.48 -5.43
N TYR A 107 -10.91 4.10 -4.26
CA TYR A 107 -11.65 5.35 -4.02
C TYR A 107 -10.81 6.42 -3.31
N PRO A 108 -9.64 6.81 -3.86
CA PRO A 108 -8.71 7.71 -3.17
C PRO A 108 -9.23 9.15 -3.07
N LYS A 109 -10.04 9.60 -4.04
CA LYS A 109 -10.63 10.95 -4.11
C LYS A 109 -12.16 10.95 -3.95
N ASP A 110 -12.80 9.78 -3.92
CA ASP A 110 -14.27 9.64 -3.82
C ASP A 110 -14.67 9.20 -2.41
N ALA A 111 -14.93 10.18 -1.54
CA ALA A 111 -15.24 9.94 -0.14
C ALA A 111 -16.57 9.19 0.06
N ALA A 112 -17.57 9.43 -0.80
CA ALA A 112 -18.88 8.80 -0.70
C ALA A 112 -18.79 7.30 -1.02
N ARG A 113 -18.15 6.93 -2.14
CA ARG A 113 -17.92 5.52 -2.47
C ARG A 113 -17.01 4.83 -1.47
N LYS A 114 -15.99 5.53 -0.96
CA LYS A 114 -15.13 4.99 0.10
C LYS A 114 -15.91 4.69 1.37
N SER A 115 -16.82 5.58 1.80
CA SER A 115 -17.67 5.35 2.97
C SER A 115 -18.58 4.13 2.77
N ALA A 116 -19.28 4.05 1.63
CA ALA A 116 -20.13 2.92 1.30
C ALA A 116 -19.36 1.58 1.29
N ALA A 117 -18.14 1.58 0.76
CA ALA A 117 -17.28 0.40 0.75
C ALA A 117 -16.82 0.01 2.17
N ILE A 118 -16.54 0.98 3.04
CA ILE A 118 -16.22 0.74 4.46
C ILE A 118 -17.44 0.17 5.20
N GLU A 119 -18.64 0.70 4.96
CA GLU A 119 -19.88 0.17 5.53
C GLU A 119 -20.13 -1.28 5.12
N GLY A 120 -19.98 -1.61 3.83
CA GLY A 120 -20.06 -2.98 3.34
C GLY A 120 -19.00 -3.89 3.96
N THR A 121 -17.77 -3.40 4.13
CA THR A 121 -16.70 -4.13 4.82
C THR A 121 -17.08 -4.39 6.29
N ASN A 122 -17.62 -3.38 6.98
CA ASN A 122 -18.05 -3.52 8.37
C ASN A 122 -19.19 -4.55 8.51
N ALA A 123 -20.13 -4.61 7.56
CA ALA A 123 -21.19 -5.62 7.53
C ALA A 123 -20.62 -7.04 7.39
N ILE A 124 -19.64 -7.25 6.52
CA ILE A 124 -18.91 -8.53 6.39
C ILE A 124 -18.27 -8.92 7.72
N PHE A 125 -17.52 -8.01 8.35
CA PHE A 125 -16.84 -8.30 9.61
C PHE A 125 -17.79 -8.39 10.82
N ALA A 126 -18.97 -7.78 10.75
CA ALA A 126 -20.04 -7.99 11.73
C ALA A 126 -20.61 -9.40 11.62
N ALA A 127 -20.87 -9.89 10.40
CA ALA A 127 -21.31 -11.26 10.15
C ALA A 127 -20.27 -12.30 10.61
N ILE A 128 -18.97 -12.04 10.37
CA ILE A 128 -17.87 -12.88 10.87
C ILE A 128 -17.90 -12.95 12.40
N ARG A 129 -18.04 -11.81 13.10
CA ARG A 129 -18.11 -11.78 14.57
C ARG A 129 -19.34 -12.50 15.10
N GLY A 130 -20.48 -12.36 14.43
CA GLY A 130 -21.72 -13.07 14.74
C GLY A 130 -21.70 -14.55 14.36
N LYS A 131 -20.66 -15.02 13.64
CA LYS A 131 -20.58 -16.36 13.02
C LYS A 131 -21.81 -16.69 12.16
N ASP A 132 -22.38 -15.68 11.52
CA ASP A 132 -23.56 -15.83 10.67
C ASP A 132 -23.13 -16.00 9.22
N LYS A 133 -23.25 -17.24 8.73
CA LYS A 133 -22.90 -17.62 7.37
C LYS A 133 -23.80 -16.96 6.32
N ALA A 134 -25.10 -16.83 6.60
CA ALA A 134 -26.05 -16.25 5.66
C ALA A 134 -25.82 -14.75 5.53
N ALA A 135 -25.63 -14.07 6.68
CA ALA A 135 -25.26 -12.66 6.69
C ALA A 135 -23.90 -12.42 6.02
N LEU A 136 -22.93 -13.32 6.21
CA LEU A 136 -21.62 -13.22 5.55
C LEU A 136 -21.76 -13.28 4.03
N ALA A 137 -22.43 -14.31 3.50
CA ALA A 137 -22.61 -14.47 2.07
C ALA A 137 -23.38 -13.29 1.44
N SER A 138 -24.43 -12.82 2.12
CA SER A 138 -25.23 -11.67 1.68
C SER A 138 -24.42 -10.37 1.69
N ALA A 139 -23.75 -10.05 2.80
CA ALA A 139 -22.93 -8.85 2.93
C ALA A 139 -21.74 -8.86 1.95
N TYR A 140 -21.11 -10.01 1.77
CA TYR A 140 -20.01 -10.19 0.83
C TYR A 140 -20.46 -9.97 -0.62
N LYS A 141 -21.57 -10.58 -1.04
CA LYS A 141 -22.14 -10.37 -2.39
C LYS A 141 -22.50 -8.91 -2.63
N SER A 142 -23.19 -8.28 -1.66
CA SER A 142 -23.56 -6.87 -1.75
C SER A 142 -22.32 -5.97 -1.89
N TYR A 143 -21.26 -6.25 -1.13
CA TYR A 143 -20.01 -5.51 -1.22
C TYR A 143 -19.33 -5.68 -2.58
N THR A 144 -19.21 -6.91 -3.11
CA THR A 144 -18.57 -7.15 -4.41
C THR A 144 -19.35 -6.52 -5.56
N ASP A 145 -20.68 -6.60 -5.54
CA ASP A 145 -21.56 -6.01 -6.55
C ASP A 145 -21.45 -4.47 -6.53
N ASN A 146 -21.60 -3.85 -5.35
CA ASN A 146 -21.52 -2.40 -5.20
C ASN A 146 -20.14 -1.83 -5.54
N CYS A 147 -19.08 -2.60 -5.27
CA CYS A 147 -17.72 -2.20 -5.58
C CYS A 147 -17.29 -2.56 -7.01
N GLY A 148 -18.09 -3.32 -7.77
CA GLY A 148 -17.72 -3.83 -9.09
C GLY A 148 -16.46 -4.68 -9.06
N ILE A 149 -16.36 -5.59 -8.08
CA ILE A 149 -15.25 -6.52 -7.92
C ILE A 149 -15.56 -7.77 -8.72
N ASN A 150 -14.71 -8.05 -9.71
CA ASN A 150 -14.78 -9.24 -10.55
C ASN A 150 -13.44 -9.97 -10.52
N THR A 151 -13.46 -11.26 -10.81
CA THR A 151 -12.23 -12.01 -11.08
C THR A 151 -11.51 -11.44 -12.30
N LEU A 152 -10.18 -11.48 -12.28
CA LEU A 152 -9.39 -11.05 -13.43
C LEU A 152 -9.74 -11.93 -14.65
N PRO A 153 -10.00 -11.32 -15.83
CA PRO A 153 -10.32 -12.08 -17.02
C PRO A 153 -9.13 -12.95 -17.42
N THR A 154 -9.39 -14.14 -17.95
CA THR A 154 -8.35 -14.95 -18.58
C THR A 154 -8.06 -14.36 -19.96
N ILE A 155 -6.80 -13.98 -20.21
CA ILE A 155 -6.34 -13.52 -21.52
C ILE A 155 -5.42 -14.59 -22.10
N ASP A 156 -5.70 -15.02 -23.33
CA ASP A 156 -4.91 -16.01 -24.05
C ASP A 156 -4.17 -15.40 -25.24
N GLU A 157 -2.92 -15.81 -25.43
CA GLU A 157 -2.05 -15.29 -26.51
C GLU A 157 -2.57 -15.63 -27.92
N ARG A 158 -3.44 -16.65 -28.02
CA ARG A 158 -3.92 -17.24 -29.27
C ARG A 158 -5.34 -16.80 -29.66
N GLY A 159 -6.13 -16.29 -28.72
CA GLY A 159 -7.55 -16.01 -28.91
C GLY A 159 -7.88 -14.58 -29.38
N GLY A 160 -6.89 -13.70 -29.53
CA GLY A 160 -7.11 -12.31 -29.95
C GLY A 160 -7.76 -11.43 -28.88
N ASN A 161 -7.84 -11.90 -27.63
CA ASN A 161 -8.52 -11.23 -26.51
C ASN A 161 -7.72 -10.07 -25.87
N GLY A 162 -6.62 -9.65 -26.51
CA GLY A 162 -5.80 -8.52 -26.10
C GLY A 162 -4.47 -8.90 -25.44
N GLN A 163 -3.79 -7.90 -24.88
CA GLN A 163 -2.51 -8.04 -24.19
C GLN A 163 -2.68 -7.62 -22.73
N GLY A 164 -2.18 -8.46 -21.83
CA GLY A 164 -2.29 -8.28 -20.39
C GLY A 164 -1.23 -7.36 -19.80
N TYR A 165 0.02 -7.54 -20.24
CA TYR A 165 1.19 -6.82 -19.74
C TYR A 165 2.20 -6.59 -20.86
N SER A 166 3.06 -5.59 -20.71
CA SER A 166 4.16 -5.27 -21.63
C SER A 166 5.55 -5.31 -20.98
N ASN A 167 5.59 -5.35 -19.64
CA ASN A 167 6.82 -5.47 -18.86
C ASN A 167 6.55 -6.29 -17.60
N ASP A 168 7.63 -6.79 -17.00
CA ASP A 168 7.57 -7.67 -15.82
C ASP A 168 7.12 -6.96 -14.53
N TYR A 169 7.05 -5.62 -14.54
CA TYR A 169 6.58 -4.81 -13.40
C TYR A 169 5.06 -4.63 -13.39
N ASP A 170 4.34 -5.07 -14.42
CA ASP A 170 2.89 -5.02 -14.43
C ASP A 170 2.33 -5.99 -13.39
N TYR A 171 1.32 -5.54 -12.64
CA TYR A 171 0.66 -6.36 -11.62
C TYR A 171 -0.08 -7.56 -12.22
N LYS A 172 -0.33 -7.55 -13.53
CA LYS A 172 -1.00 -8.64 -14.24
C LYS A 172 -0.05 -9.72 -14.74
N ALA A 173 1.26 -9.46 -14.82
CA ALA A 173 2.22 -10.31 -15.53
C ALA A 173 2.23 -11.79 -15.08
N ARG A 174 1.89 -12.06 -13.82
CA ARG A 174 1.83 -13.42 -13.25
C ARG A 174 0.41 -13.83 -12.82
N THR A 175 -0.59 -13.34 -13.55
CA THR A 175 -2.02 -13.60 -13.26
C THR A 175 -2.70 -14.24 -14.46
N SER A 176 -3.96 -14.67 -14.31
CA SER A 176 -4.78 -15.14 -15.44
C SER A 176 -4.95 -14.11 -16.56
N ALA A 177 -4.83 -12.81 -16.22
CA ALA A 177 -4.85 -11.71 -17.17
C ALA A 177 -3.46 -11.37 -17.73
N GLY A 178 -2.43 -12.18 -17.44
CA GLY A 178 -1.04 -11.94 -17.85
C GLY A 178 -0.68 -12.71 -19.10
N ALA A 179 -0.97 -12.16 -20.27
CA ALA A 179 -0.53 -12.70 -21.56
C ALA A 179 0.16 -11.63 -22.40
N ILE A 180 1.18 -12.03 -23.16
CA ILE A 180 1.88 -11.17 -24.12
C ILE A 180 2.03 -11.88 -25.45
N TYR A 181 1.67 -11.20 -26.53
CA TYR A 181 1.89 -11.74 -27.87
C TYR A 181 3.37 -11.60 -28.24
N VAL A 182 4.08 -12.73 -28.30
CA VAL A 182 5.48 -12.81 -28.72
C VAL A 182 5.51 -13.10 -30.22
N ARG A 183 6.05 -12.16 -31.00
CA ARG A 183 6.23 -12.27 -32.46
C ARG A 183 7.49 -13.03 -32.82
#